data_AF-A0A6M0L0U2-F1
#
_entry.id   AF-A0A6M0L0U2-F1
#
_cell.length_a   1.000
_cell.length_b   1.000
_cell.length_c   1.000
_cell.angle_alpha   90.00
_cell.angle_beta   90.00
_cell.angle_gamma   90.00
#
_symmetry.space_group_name_H-M   'P 1'
#
loop_
_entity.id
_entity.type
_entity.pdbx_description
1 polymer ?
#
loop_
_entity_poly.entity_id
_entity_poly.type
_entity_poly.pdbx_seq_one_letter_code
_entity_poly.pdbx_strand_id
1 'polypeptide(L)'
;MRRKGSLPIGRSDFRELRRVDCYYIDKSLIIEELMESSTLIYLLPRPRRFGKTLLQSTFRYFFEKDEEDNEWLFRDLAIYKTKTFEKHFAKYPVIYLTFKDIKSTTFEVNLEKIYDLIDGEFSRHEKNID
;
A
#
# COMPACT_ATOMS: atom_id res chain seq x y z
N MET A 1 18.58 22.50 9.44
CA MET A 1 18.34 21.06 9.72
C MET A 1 16.93 20.92 10.29
N ARG A 2 15.92 20.54 9.48
CA ARG A 2 14.55 20.34 9.99
C ARG A 2 14.61 19.24 11.05
N ARG A 3 14.14 19.49 12.28
CA ARG A 3 13.90 18.41 13.25
C ARG A 3 12.82 17.53 12.64
N LYS A 4 13.20 16.41 12.00
CA LYS A 4 12.23 15.40 11.57
C LYS A 4 11.41 14.99 12.80
N GLY A 5 10.09 14.90 12.65
CA GLY A 5 9.17 14.58 13.72
C GLY A 5 9.46 13.24 14.39
N SER A 6 8.75 12.95 15.49
CA SER A 6 8.86 11.71 16.26
C SER A 6 8.86 10.45 15.38
N LEU A 7 9.50 9.37 15.86
CA LEU A 7 9.43 8.07 15.18
C LEU A 7 7.97 7.61 15.04
N PRO A 8 7.55 7.10 13.86
CA PRO A 8 6.17 6.67 13.59
C PRO A 8 5.84 5.31 14.22
N ILE A 9 5.95 5.22 15.55
CA ILE A 9 5.69 3.96 16.27
C ILE A 9 4.20 3.61 16.13
N GLY A 10 3.92 2.37 15.70
CA GLY A 10 2.57 1.86 15.55
C GLY A 10 1.84 2.30 14.27
N ARG A 11 2.43 3.17 13.45
CA ARG A 11 1.85 3.56 12.16
C ARG A 11 2.36 2.66 11.05
N SER A 12 1.45 2.07 10.31
CA SER A 12 1.76 1.10 9.25
C SER A 12 1.03 1.41 7.93
N ASP A 13 0.29 2.51 7.88
CA ASP A 13 -0.30 3.03 6.65
C ASP A 13 0.57 4.17 6.11
N PHE A 14 0.89 4.11 4.82
CA PHE A 14 1.76 5.07 4.17
C PHE A 14 1.13 6.46 4.09
N ARG A 15 -0.15 6.58 3.73
CA ARG A 15 -0.85 7.87 3.65
C ARG A 15 -0.88 8.56 5.02
N GLU A 16 -1.23 7.84 6.09
CA GLU A 16 -1.17 8.37 7.46
C GLU A 16 0.24 8.81 7.85
N LEU A 17 1.26 8.03 7.51
CA LEU A 17 2.65 8.36 7.81
C LEU A 17 3.08 9.67 7.13
N ARG A 18 2.72 9.84 5.86
CA ARG A 18 3.01 11.07 5.09
C ARG A 18 2.25 12.29 5.62
N ARG A 19 1.01 12.12 6.13
CA ARG A 19 0.21 13.24 6.71
C ARG A 19 0.81 13.83 7.98
N VAL A 20 1.44 13.03 8.84
CA VAL A 20 1.83 13.46 10.19
C VAL A 20 3.30 13.94 10.29
N ASP A 21 3.95 14.28 9.18
CA ASP A 21 5.35 14.78 9.09
C ASP A 21 6.34 14.11 10.07
N CYS A 22 6.23 12.78 10.16
CA CYS A 22 7.04 11.95 11.03
C CYS A 22 8.27 11.40 10.31
N TYR A 23 9.20 10.83 11.07
CA TYR A 23 10.42 10.28 10.49
C TYR A 23 10.11 9.11 9.52
N TYR A 24 10.28 9.35 8.21
CA TYR A 24 10.19 8.35 7.15
C TYR A 24 11.58 8.06 6.56
N ILE A 25 11.89 6.78 6.37
CA ILE A 25 13.03 6.32 5.57
C ILE A 25 12.48 6.00 4.19
N ASP A 26 12.94 6.75 3.20
CA ASP A 26 12.54 6.52 1.82
C ASP A 26 13.09 5.20 1.30
N LYS A 27 12.19 4.29 0.93
CA LYS A 27 12.48 3.02 0.26
C LYS A 27 11.68 2.87 -1.03
N SER A 28 11.20 3.98 -1.58
CA SER A 28 10.25 3.98 -2.71
C SER A 28 10.83 3.38 -3.99
N LEU A 29 12.15 3.39 -4.18
CA LEU A 29 12.80 2.74 -5.34
C LEU A 29 12.61 1.22 -5.41
N ILE A 30 12.15 0.58 -4.33
CA ILE A 30 11.75 -0.83 -4.38
C ILE A 30 10.58 -1.07 -5.36
N ILE A 31 9.80 -0.03 -5.68
CA ILE A 31 8.75 -0.07 -6.70
C ILE A 31 9.37 -0.25 -8.08
N GLU A 32 10.44 0.49 -8.38
CA GLU A 32 11.18 0.35 -9.64
C GLU A 32 11.84 -1.02 -9.74
N GLU A 33 12.51 -1.45 -8.67
CA GLU A 33 13.07 -2.81 -8.57
C GLU A 33 12.01 -3.89 -8.83
N LEU A 34 10.80 -3.71 -8.29
CA LEU A 34 9.68 -4.62 -8.50
C LEU A 34 9.24 -4.65 -9.98
N MET A 35 9.16 -3.49 -10.63
CA MET A 35 8.71 -3.37 -12.02
C MET A 35 9.74 -3.86 -13.04
N GLU A 36 11.03 -3.79 -12.70
CA GLU A 36 12.12 -4.29 -13.54
C GLU A 36 12.46 -5.77 -13.26
N SER A 37 11.94 -6.32 -12.18
CA SER A 37 12.16 -7.72 -11.81
C SER A 37 11.51 -8.68 -12.80
N SER A 38 12.21 -9.77 -13.12
CA SER A 38 11.66 -10.93 -13.84
C SER A 38 10.84 -11.86 -12.94
N THR A 39 10.63 -11.50 -11.67
CA THR A 39 9.96 -12.34 -10.68
C THR A 39 8.44 -12.31 -10.87
N LEU A 40 7.84 -13.49 -11.00
CA LEU A 40 6.38 -13.63 -11.12
C LEU A 40 5.63 -13.33 -9.81
N ILE A 41 6.23 -13.66 -8.66
CA ILE A 41 5.60 -13.53 -7.34
C ILE A 41 6.60 -12.89 -6.37
N TYR A 42 6.26 -11.70 -5.88
CA TYR A 42 7.07 -11.02 -4.87
C TYR A 42 6.64 -11.42 -3.45
N LEU A 43 7.39 -12.34 -2.83
CA LEU A 43 7.10 -12.81 -1.48
C LEU A 43 7.77 -11.92 -0.42
N LEU A 44 6.96 -11.26 0.40
CA LEU A 44 7.43 -10.60 1.62
C LEU A 44 7.36 -11.59 2.80
N PRO A 45 8.48 -12.19 3.25
CA PRO A 45 8.45 -13.12 4.40
C PRO A 45 7.96 -12.39 5.66
N ARG A 46 7.72 -13.06 6.80
CA ARG A 46 7.14 -12.41 8.00
C ARG A 46 8.13 -12.04 9.14
N PRO A 47 9.36 -11.50 8.93
CA PRO A 47 10.10 -10.95 10.06
C PRO A 47 9.36 -9.78 10.73
N ARG A 48 9.30 -9.83 12.06
CA ARG A 48 8.51 -8.91 12.90
C ARG A 48 9.11 -7.50 12.86
N ARG A 49 8.26 -6.47 12.68
CA ARG A 49 8.62 -5.02 12.69
C ARG A 49 9.52 -4.54 11.53
N PHE A 50 9.50 -5.24 10.40
CA PHE A 50 10.26 -4.85 9.19
C PHE A 50 9.51 -3.89 8.24
N GLY A 51 8.36 -3.35 8.63
CA GLY A 51 7.63 -2.35 7.82
C GLY A 51 6.92 -2.93 6.59
N LYS A 52 6.52 -4.20 6.63
CA LYS A 52 5.89 -4.88 5.48
C LYS A 52 4.50 -4.35 5.16
N THR A 53 3.69 -4.12 6.18
CA THR A 53 2.37 -3.49 6.03
C THR A 53 2.50 -2.09 5.43
N LEU A 54 3.49 -1.32 5.91
CA LEU A 54 3.81 -0.01 5.35
C LEU A 54 4.17 -0.12 3.87
N LEU A 55 5.08 -1.02 3.51
CA LEU A 55 5.46 -1.25 2.12
C LEU A 55 4.27 -1.65 1.23
N GLN A 56 3.42 -2.57 1.70
CA GLN A 56 2.21 -2.97 0.96
C GLN A 56 1.25 -1.79 0.75
N SER A 57 1.06 -0.93 1.76
CA SER A 57 0.26 0.28 1.59
C SER A 57 0.92 1.27 0.63
N THR A 58 2.25 1.41 0.63
CA THR A 58 2.98 2.22 -0.35
C THR A 58 2.74 1.71 -1.77
N PHE A 59 2.80 0.40 -2.01
CA PHE A 59 2.48 -0.19 -3.31
C PHE A 59 1.05 0.10 -3.72
N ARG A 60 0.08 -0.09 -2.82
CA ARG A 60 -1.31 0.24 -3.08
C ARG A 60 -1.46 1.70 -3.54
N TYR A 61 -1.02 2.67 -2.74
CA TYR A 61 -1.17 4.09 -3.10
C TYR A 61 -0.36 4.51 -4.34
N PHE A 62 0.69 3.77 -4.69
CA PHE A 62 1.45 4.04 -5.91
C PHE A 62 0.72 3.55 -7.16
N PHE A 63 0.23 2.31 -7.15
CA PHE A 63 -0.35 1.67 -8.35
C PHE A 63 -1.84 1.96 -8.51
N GLU A 64 -2.57 2.13 -7.40
CA GLU A 64 -4.03 2.20 -7.40
C GLU A 64 -4.52 3.47 -8.11
N LYS A 65 -5.35 3.26 -9.12
CA LYS A 65 -6.19 4.30 -9.70
C LYS A 65 -7.30 4.62 -8.70
N ASP A 66 -7.13 5.73 -7.99
CA ASP A 66 -8.04 6.24 -6.97
C ASP A 66 -8.72 7.52 -7.49
N GLU A 67 -9.90 7.87 -6.97
CA GLU A 67 -10.54 9.16 -7.26
C GLU A 67 -9.75 10.31 -6.60
N GLU A 68 -9.08 10.03 -5.48
CA GLU A 68 -8.20 10.99 -4.81
C GLU A 68 -6.81 11.05 -5.47
N ASP A 69 -6.30 12.26 -5.68
CA ASP A 69 -4.92 12.46 -6.13
C ASP A 69 -3.93 12.09 -5.02
N ASN A 70 -3.20 10.99 -5.24
CA ASN A 70 -2.20 10.44 -4.33
C ASN A 70 -0.78 10.95 -4.63
N GLU A 71 -0.57 11.80 -5.64
CA GLU A 71 0.77 12.20 -6.11
C GLU A 71 1.59 12.87 -5.01
N TRP A 72 0.93 13.69 -4.18
CA TRP A 72 1.56 14.40 -3.05
C TRP A 72 2.24 13.47 -2.06
N LEU A 73 1.83 12.20 -1.97
CA LEU A 73 2.47 11.19 -1.11
C LEU A 73 3.93 10.91 -1.51
N PHE A 74 4.25 11.12 -2.79
CA PHE A 74 5.50 10.69 -3.41
C PHE A 74 6.41 11.83 -3.86
N ARG A 75 5.93 13.09 -3.95
CA ARG A 75 6.67 14.22 -4.56
C ARG A 75 8.10 14.44 -4.08
N ASP A 76 8.41 14.13 -2.84
CA ASP A 76 9.73 14.26 -2.20
C ASP A 76 10.49 12.94 -2.07
N LEU A 77 9.95 11.84 -2.60
CA LEU A 77 10.56 10.50 -2.59
C LEU A 77 11.32 10.25 -3.89
N ALA A 78 12.31 9.36 -3.83
CA ALA A 78 13.19 9.02 -4.94
C ALA A 78 12.45 8.49 -6.16
N ILE A 79 11.40 7.68 -5.97
CA ILE A 79 10.61 7.12 -7.08
C ILE A 79 9.99 8.20 -7.97
N TYR A 80 9.65 9.37 -7.44
CA TYR A 80 8.95 10.44 -8.17
C TYR A 80 9.71 10.94 -9.41
N LYS A 81 11.03 10.79 -9.42
CA LYS A 81 11.90 11.24 -10.50
C LYS A 81 12.24 10.15 -11.52
N THR A 82 11.61 8.99 -11.43
CA THR A 82 11.93 7.85 -12.30
C THR A 82 10.88 7.64 -13.38
N LYS A 83 11.28 6.99 -14.47
CA LYS A 83 10.36 6.62 -15.57
C LYS A 83 9.28 5.65 -15.09
N THR A 84 9.56 4.88 -14.04
CA THR A 84 8.60 3.97 -13.42
C THR A 84 7.40 4.75 -12.88
N PHE A 85 7.64 5.90 -12.22
CA PHE A 85 6.56 6.77 -11.73
C PHE A 85 5.68 7.25 -12.88
N GLU A 86 6.27 7.86 -13.90
CA GLU A 86 5.52 8.36 -15.07
C GLU A 86 4.67 7.28 -15.76
N LYS A 87 5.16 6.04 -15.80
CA LYS A 87 4.53 4.95 -16.54
C LYS A 87 3.45 4.21 -15.75
N HIS A 88 3.60 4.10 -14.43
CA HIS A 88 2.85 3.16 -13.58
C HIS A 88 2.07 3.81 -12.44
N PHE A 89 2.32 5.07 -12.10
CA PHE A 89 1.63 5.75 -11.01
C PHE A 89 0.12 5.89 -11.27
N ALA A 90 -0.70 5.56 -10.27
CA ALA A 90 -2.16 5.70 -10.23
C ALA A 90 -2.91 5.16 -11.46
N LYS A 91 -2.46 4.02 -11.99
CA LYS A 91 -2.90 3.52 -13.30
C LYS A 91 -3.77 2.26 -13.25
N TYR A 92 -3.71 1.51 -12.16
CA TYR A 92 -4.22 0.14 -12.11
C TYR A 92 -5.35 -0.01 -11.10
N PRO A 93 -6.37 -0.84 -11.38
CA PRO A 93 -7.21 -1.36 -10.31
C PRO A 93 -6.34 -2.27 -9.42
N VAL A 94 -6.21 -1.93 -8.13
CA VAL A 94 -5.42 -2.71 -7.18
C VAL A 94 -6.34 -3.46 -6.24
N ILE A 95 -6.24 -4.79 -6.25
CA ILE A 95 -6.90 -5.65 -5.28
C ILE A 95 -6.06 -5.66 -4.00
N TYR A 96 -6.61 -5.13 -2.91
CA TYR A 96 -5.93 -5.03 -1.61
C TYR A 96 -6.75 -5.70 -0.51
N LEU A 97 -6.42 -6.94 -0.18
CA LEU A 97 -7.10 -7.71 0.86
C LEU A 97 -6.26 -7.79 2.14
N THR A 98 -6.86 -7.43 3.28
CA THR A 98 -6.24 -7.58 4.60
C THR A 98 -7.14 -8.37 5.54
N PHE A 99 -6.62 -9.49 6.05
CA PHE A 99 -7.34 -10.32 7.03
C PHE A 99 -7.00 -9.95 8.49
N LYS A 100 -6.31 -8.82 8.71
CA LYS A 100 -5.84 -8.41 10.05
C LYS A 100 -6.97 -8.31 11.08
N ASP A 101 -8.12 -7.81 10.64
CA ASP A 101 -9.27 -7.51 11.49
C ASP A 101 -10.37 -8.58 11.42
N ILE A 102 -10.13 -9.65 10.65
CA ILE A 102 -11.00 -10.84 10.65
C ILE A 102 -10.67 -11.67 11.88
N LYS A 103 -11.45 -11.43 12.94
CA LYS A 103 -11.41 -12.18 14.19
C LYS A 103 -12.83 -12.51 14.60
N SER A 104 -13.12 -13.79 14.76
CA SER A 104 -14.36 -14.28 15.36
C SER A 104 -14.07 -15.57 16.13
N THR A 105 -15.04 -15.98 16.93
CA THR A 105 -14.98 -17.17 17.79
C THR A 105 -15.36 -18.46 17.06
N THR A 106 -15.97 -18.37 15.86
CA THR A 106 -16.43 -19.53 15.08
C THR A 106 -15.93 -19.47 13.64
N PHE A 107 -15.79 -20.63 13.02
CA PHE A 107 -15.32 -20.71 11.63
C PHE A 107 -16.31 -20.05 10.67
N GLU A 108 -17.61 -20.27 10.88
CA GLU A 108 -18.70 -19.80 10.04
C GLU A 108 -18.73 -18.27 9.99
N VAL A 109 -18.61 -17.60 11.15
CA VAL A 109 -18.59 -16.13 11.21
C VAL A 109 -17.29 -15.56 10.61
N ASN A 110 -16.17 -16.27 10.70
CA ASN A 110 -14.94 -15.84 10.00
C ASN A 110 -15.11 -15.94 8.49
N LEU A 111 -15.76 -17.02 8.01
CA LEU A 111 -15.99 -17.23 6.59
C LEU A 111 -16.92 -16.15 6.02
N GLU A 112 -18.01 -15.81 6.72
CA GLU A 112 -18.88 -14.67 6.37
C GLU A 112 -18.08 -13.36 6.26
N LYS A 113 -17.24 -13.05 7.25
CA LYS A 113 -16.38 -11.86 7.21
C LYS A 113 -15.39 -11.85 6.04
N ILE A 114 -14.90 -13.01 5.62
CA ILE A 114 -14.04 -13.12 4.43
C ILE A 114 -14.85 -12.83 3.17
N TYR A 115 -16.07 -13.37 3.06
CA TYR A 115 -16.97 -13.07 1.95
C TYR A 115 -17.27 -11.58 1.88
N ASP A 116 -17.66 -10.95 2.99
CA ASP A 116 -17.93 -9.51 3.06
C ASP A 116 -16.72 -8.67 2.64
N LEU A 117 -15.51 -9.08 3.04
CA LEU A 117 -14.28 -8.39 2.66
C LEU A 117 -14.03 -8.47 1.15
N ILE A 118 -14.21 -9.65 0.55
CA ILE A 118 -13.99 -9.87 -0.88
C ILE A 118 -15.07 -9.13 -1.68
N ASP A 119 -16.33 -9.20 -1.25
CA ASP A 119 -17.46 -8.52 -1.87
C ASP A 119 -17.29 -7.00 -1.86
N GLY A 120 -16.85 -6.45 -0.71
CA GLY A 120 -16.53 -5.03 -0.60
C GLY A 120 -15.37 -4.60 -1.49
N GLU A 121 -14.33 -5.43 -1.62
CA GLU A 121 -13.21 -5.17 -2.53
C GLU A 121 -13.63 -5.21 -4.00
N PHE A 122 -14.50 -6.17 -4.39
CA PHE A 122 -15.06 -6.25 -5.73
C PHE A 122 -15.90 -5.02 -6.05
N SER A 123 -16.80 -4.64 -5.15
CA SER A 123 -17.68 -3.48 -5.27
C SER A 123 -16.89 -2.17 -5.43
N ARG A 124 -15.71 -2.04 -4.80
CA ARG A 124 -14.83 -0.86 -4.99
C ARG A 124 -14.38 -0.70 -6.46
N HIS A 125 -14.18 -1.80 -7.17
CA HIS A 125 -13.70 -1.80 -8.55
C HIS A 125 -14.81 -1.92 -9.59
N GLU A 126 -16.07 -2.10 -9.17
CA GLU A 126 -17.22 -2.30 -10.08
C GLU A 126 -17.27 -1.24 -11.19
N LYS A 127 -17.12 0.05 -10.83
CA LYS A 127 -17.11 1.18 -11.77
C LYS A 127 -15.91 1.22 -12.74
N ASN A 128 -14.86 0.43 -12.46
CA ASN A 128 -13.66 0.35 -13.27
C ASN A 128 -13.63 -0.91 -14.17
N ILE A 129 -14.66 -1.77 -14.08
CA ILE A 129 -14.75 -3.07 -14.79
C ILE A 129 -15.64 -2.99 -16.05
N ASP A 130 -16.27 -1.84 -16.33
CA ASP A 130 -17.03 -1.56 -17.57
C ASP A 130 -16.14 -1.18 -18.77
#